data_AF-A0A4Y7RYQ2-F1
#
_entry.id   AF-A0A4Y7RYQ2-F1
#
_cell.length_a   1.000
_cell.length_b   1.000
_cell.length_c   1.000
_cell.angle_alpha   90.00
_cell.angle_beta   90.00
_cell.angle_gamma   90.00
#
_symmetry.space_group_name_H-M   'P 1'
#
loop_
_entity.id
_entity.type
_entity.pdbx_description
1 polymer ?
#
loop_
_entity_poly.entity_id
_entity_poly.type
_entity_poly.pdbx_seq_one_letter_code
_entity_poly.pdbx_strand_id
1 'polypeptide(L)'
;MFIVETKAWQGAYNGYKDQWRRREGKDWVACDSPTKQNLRHLILIRKWIEGTGLIKVDKHPDEWIKAGVVFTKASWVKANQCCMDVFDGPARLVEHIRKNNAAILSANDIDNITRLFVYPRVAKAYLNREVKVMDVEEKPGRVAEVETSYQTGDNNQPRVREGKTRNGRKFIKITGEYQQAEEVRQKYLDNGIKVGLLSKDKSNEGEYYFFIEEDLPVQEKLAKEQVAVAKEEVKAGKRKDREQLIKELKEFRLMKAREENIAAYMIFNNEEMEALISAYPANEGELLKVKGFGKKKVEKYGEGVLRIFDINSKK
;
A
#
# COMPACT_ATOMS: atom_id res chain seq x y z
N MET A 1 -13.76 -2.68 8.14
CA MET A 1 -12.60 -2.04 8.80
C MET A 1 -12.96 -0.60 9.14
N PHE A 2 -12.59 -0.11 10.32
CA PHE A 2 -12.76 1.30 10.70
C PHE A 2 -11.40 1.97 10.85
N ILE A 3 -11.19 3.08 10.15
CA ILE A 3 -10.02 3.95 10.28
C ILE A 3 -10.42 5.13 11.15
N VAL A 4 -9.93 5.14 12.39
CA VAL A 4 -10.33 6.13 13.40
C VAL A 4 -9.16 7.07 13.68
N GLU A 5 -9.37 8.36 13.44
CA GLU A 5 -8.42 9.40 13.84
C GLU A 5 -8.92 10.12 15.10
N THR A 6 -8.09 10.18 16.14
CA THR A 6 -8.42 10.91 17.38
C THR A 6 -7.79 12.29 17.42
N LYS A 7 -8.57 13.31 17.76
CA LYS A 7 -8.12 14.68 18.00
C LYS A 7 -8.30 15.06 19.46
N ALA A 8 -7.20 15.40 20.13
CA ALA A 8 -7.19 15.91 21.51
C ALA A 8 -7.36 17.44 21.58
N TRP A 9 -8.09 18.01 20.62
CA TRP A 9 -8.27 19.45 20.44
C TRP A 9 -9.19 20.04 21.51
N GLN A 10 -8.84 21.23 22.02
CA GLN A 10 -9.59 21.92 23.07
C GLN A 10 -10.34 23.14 22.53
N GLY A 11 -11.56 23.34 23.02
CA GLY A 11 -12.43 24.45 22.63
C GLY A 11 -13.56 24.00 21.70
N ALA A 12 -14.15 24.97 20.99
CA ALA A 12 -15.28 24.75 20.10
C ALA A 12 -14.85 24.77 18.63
N TYR A 13 -15.36 23.81 17.85
CA TYR A 13 -15.00 23.61 16.45
C TYR A 13 -16.22 23.47 15.55
N ASN A 14 -16.16 24.08 14.37
CA ASN A 14 -17.19 23.99 13.34
C ASN A 14 -16.55 23.54 12.02
N GLY A 15 -17.04 22.45 11.45
CA GLY A 15 -16.66 21.90 10.16
C GLY A 15 -17.81 21.99 9.16
N TYR A 16 -17.54 22.52 7.97
CA TYR A 16 -18.48 22.50 6.84
C TYR A 16 -17.74 22.20 5.54
N LYS A 17 -18.17 21.18 4.79
CA LYS A 17 -17.50 20.75 3.53
C LYS A 17 -15.99 20.61 3.69
N ASP A 18 -15.60 19.96 4.79
CA ASP A 18 -14.20 19.74 5.18
C ASP A 18 -13.35 21.00 5.40
N GLN A 19 -13.97 22.18 5.48
CA GLN A 19 -13.34 23.40 5.97
C GLN A 19 -13.65 23.55 7.45
N TRP A 20 -12.60 23.75 8.25
CA TRP A 20 -12.71 23.77 9.70
C TRP A 20 -12.35 25.13 10.27
N ARG A 21 -13.08 25.50 11.33
CA ARG A 21 -12.85 26.70 12.09
C ARG A 21 -12.87 26.38 13.58
N ARG A 22 -12.00 27.05 14.32
CA ARG A 22 -11.95 27.06 15.77
C ARG A 22 -12.53 28.36 16.30
N ARG A 23 -13.22 28.29 17.43
CA ARG A 23 -13.69 29.48 18.13
C ARG A 23 -12.56 30.11 18.94
N GLU A 24 -12.28 31.38 18.67
CA GLU A 24 -11.32 32.20 19.41
C GLU A 24 -12.04 33.45 19.92
N GLY A 25 -12.39 33.46 21.20
CA GLY A 25 -13.28 34.47 21.77
C GLY A 25 -14.66 34.47 21.09
N LYS A 26 -14.96 35.54 20.36
CA LYS A 26 -16.22 35.69 19.60
C LYS A 26 -16.10 35.25 18.14
N ASP A 27 -14.87 35.08 17.64
CA ASP A 27 -14.61 34.87 16.23
C ASP A 27 -14.40 33.40 15.89
N TRP A 28 -14.67 33.06 14.63
CA TRP A 28 -14.40 31.75 14.04
C TRP A 28 -13.19 31.85 13.12
N VAL A 29 -12.04 31.36 13.61
CA VAL A 29 -10.77 31.41 12.90
C VAL A 29 -10.55 30.09 12.17
N ALA A 30 -10.06 30.15 10.93
CA ALA A 30 -9.75 28.95 10.16
C ALA A 30 -8.69 28.09 10.86
N CYS A 31 -8.86 26.77 10.80
CA CYS A 31 -7.89 25.82 11.33
C CYS A 31 -7.74 24.61 10.41
N ASP A 32 -6.81 23.72 10.77
CA ASP A 32 -6.59 22.49 10.03
C ASP A 32 -7.85 21.64 9.93
N SER A 33 -7.98 20.91 8.83
CA SER A 33 -9.12 20.02 8.60
C SER A 33 -8.78 18.59 9.04
N PRO A 34 -9.30 18.11 10.18
CA PRO A 34 -9.09 16.72 10.58
C PRO A 34 -9.75 15.74 9.62
N THR A 35 -10.82 16.13 8.93
CA THR A 35 -11.50 15.27 7.95
C THR A 35 -10.69 15.14 6.66
N LYS A 36 -10.07 16.23 6.14
CA LYS A 36 -9.13 16.11 5.01
C LYS A 36 -7.89 15.30 5.37
N GLN A 37 -7.37 15.48 6.58
CA GLN A 37 -6.23 14.71 7.07
C GLN A 37 -6.54 13.22 7.09
N ASN A 38 -7.66 12.82 7.68
CA ASN A 38 -8.03 11.41 7.76
C ASN A 38 -8.43 10.85 6.38
N LEU A 39 -8.99 11.67 5.48
CA LEU A 39 -9.30 11.26 4.10
C LEU A 39 -8.01 10.87 3.36
N ARG A 40 -6.93 11.64 3.56
CA ARG A 40 -5.61 11.29 3.02
C ARG A 40 -5.12 9.94 3.57
N HIS A 41 -5.29 9.68 4.88
CA HIS A 41 -4.92 8.40 5.47
C HIS A 41 -5.73 7.23 4.88
N LEU A 42 -7.04 7.40 4.71
CA LEU A 42 -7.92 6.42 4.07
C LEU A 42 -7.43 6.08 2.65
N ILE A 43 -7.14 7.10 1.83
CA ILE A 43 -6.62 6.90 0.46
C ILE A 43 -5.30 6.12 0.47
N LEU A 44 -4.37 6.46 1.37
CA LEU A 44 -3.06 5.79 1.45
C LEU A 44 -3.18 4.34 1.92
N ILE A 45 -3.98 4.08 2.95
CA ILE A 45 -4.20 2.74 3.48
C ILE A 45 -4.90 1.86 2.43
N ARG A 46 -5.88 2.41 1.72
CA ARG A 46 -6.55 1.70 0.62
C ARG A 46 -5.56 1.32 -0.47
N LYS A 47 -4.78 2.28 -1.00
CA LYS A 47 -3.75 2.03 -2.01
C LYS A 47 -2.75 0.97 -1.56
N TRP A 48 -2.36 1.02 -0.29
CA TRP A 48 -1.43 0.08 0.29
C TRP A 48 -2.02 -1.33 0.37
N ILE A 49 -3.24 -1.48 0.87
CA ILE A 49 -3.91 -2.78 0.98
C ILE A 49 -4.19 -3.38 -0.40
N GLU A 50 -4.82 -2.62 -1.30
CA GLU A 50 -5.15 -3.07 -2.66
C GLU A 50 -3.88 -3.42 -3.44
N GLY A 51 -2.81 -2.64 -3.26
CA GLY A 51 -1.52 -2.87 -3.91
C GLY A 51 -0.83 -4.19 -3.53
N THR A 52 -1.24 -4.84 -2.43
CA THR A 52 -0.70 -6.16 -2.03
C THR A 52 -1.34 -7.33 -2.78
N GLY A 53 -2.54 -7.16 -3.33
CA GLY A 53 -3.30 -8.25 -3.95
C GLY A 53 -3.70 -9.40 -3.01
N LEU A 54 -3.42 -9.28 -1.70
CA LEU A 54 -3.69 -10.30 -0.69
C LEU A 54 -5.14 -10.32 -0.22
N ILE A 55 -5.84 -9.21 -0.39
CA ILE A 55 -7.21 -9.00 0.06
C ILE A 55 -8.06 -8.76 -1.19
N LYS A 56 -8.94 -9.71 -1.48
CA LYS A 56 -9.89 -9.64 -2.60
C LYS A 56 -11.28 -9.47 -2.01
N VAL A 57 -11.68 -8.22 -1.79
CA VAL A 57 -13.04 -7.90 -1.36
C VAL A 57 -13.84 -7.50 -2.58
N ASP A 58 -14.86 -8.29 -2.91
CA ASP A 58 -15.81 -8.02 -4.00
C ASP A 58 -16.88 -7.01 -3.56
N LYS A 59 -16.44 -5.86 -3.03
CA LYS A 59 -17.29 -4.73 -2.64
C LYS A 59 -16.58 -3.43 -2.90
N HIS A 60 -17.35 -2.36 -3.11
CA HIS A 60 -16.76 -1.04 -3.23
C HIS A 60 -16.03 -0.70 -1.91
N PRO A 61 -14.81 -0.12 -1.95
CA PRO A 61 -14.03 0.22 -0.77
C PRO A 61 -14.76 1.04 0.29
N ASP A 62 -15.66 1.93 -0.11
CA ASP A 62 -16.47 2.73 0.81
C ASP A 62 -17.47 1.87 1.63
N GLU A 63 -17.77 0.65 1.17
CA GLU A 63 -18.64 -0.27 1.88
C GLU A 63 -17.92 -1.01 3.01
N TRP A 64 -16.60 -1.23 2.88
CA TRP A 64 -15.84 -2.08 3.79
C TRP A 64 -14.71 -1.37 4.55
N ILE A 65 -14.29 -0.17 4.12
CA ILE A 65 -13.40 0.74 4.83
C ILE A 65 -14.19 2.00 5.20
N LYS A 66 -14.52 2.14 6.49
CA LYS A 66 -15.19 3.33 7.03
C LYS A 66 -14.18 4.18 7.77
N ALA A 67 -14.18 5.50 7.55
CA ALA A 67 -13.33 6.43 8.31
C ALA A 67 -14.16 7.33 9.21
N GLY A 68 -13.58 7.74 10.33
CA GLY A 68 -14.19 8.72 11.21
C GLY A 68 -13.17 9.46 12.08
N VAL A 69 -13.53 10.68 12.47
CA VAL A 69 -12.72 11.53 13.36
C VAL A 69 -13.39 11.61 14.73
N VAL A 70 -12.63 11.40 15.80
CA VAL A 70 -13.13 11.51 17.17
C VAL A 70 -12.45 12.67 17.90
N PHE A 71 -13.24 13.62 18.38
CA PHE A 71 -12.74 14.67 19.27
C PHE A 71 -12.84 14.21 20.73
N THR A 72 -11.73 14.21 21.45
CA THR A 72 -11.67 13.68 22.82
C THR A 72 -11.64 14.76 23.90
N LYS A 73 -11.30 16.00 23.55
CA LYS A 73 -11.18 17.12 24.50
C LYS A 73 -11.91 18.40 24.08
N ALA A 74 -12.68 18.35 22.99
CA ALA A 74 -13.40 19.52 22.50
C ALA A 74 -14.61 19.77 23.41
N SER A 75 -14.87 21.04 23.71
CA SER A 75 -16.06 21.41 24.48
C SER A 75 -17.32 21.44 23.61
N TRP A 76 -17.16 21.60 22.30
CA TRP A 76 -18.24 21.56 21.32
C TRP A 76 -17.70 21.26 19.93
N VAL A 77 -18.37 20.39 19.19
CA VAL A 77 -18.03 20.09 17.79
C VAL A 77 -19.31 20.00 16.98
N LYS A 78 -19.32 20.65 15.82
CA LYS A 78 -20.34 20.44 14.80
C LYS A 78 -19.66 20.23 13.46
N ALA A 79 -20.03 19.16 12.75
CA ALA A 79 -19.51 18.87 11.43
C ALA A 79 -20.70 18.58 10.51
N ASN A 80 -20.80 19.36 9.43
CA ASN A 80 -21.88 19.27 8.46
C ASN A 80 -21.31 19.05 7.06
N GLN A 81 -21.83 18.08 6.32
CA GLN A 81 -21.41 17.79 4.94
C GLN A 81 -19.89 17.58 4.79
N CYS A 82 -19.22 17.04 5.80
CA CYS A 82 -17.83 16.60 5.70
C CYS A 82 -17.76 15.24 5.00
N CYS A 83 -16.59 14.92 4.44
CA CYS A 83 -16.36 13.66 3.71
C CYS A 83 -16.42 12.39 4.58
N MET A 84 -16.58 12.52 5.90
CA MET A 84 -16.67 11.41 6.84
C MET A 84 -17.36 11.81 8.13
N ASP A 85 -17.69 10.80 8.92
CA ASP A 85 -18.31 10.99 10.22
C ASP A 85 -17.36 11.61 11.24
N VAL A 86 -17.91 12.51 12.04
CA VAL A 86 -17.21 13.16 13.15
C VAL A 86 -17.98 12.89 14.43
N PHE A 87 -17.24 12.45 15.45
CA PHE A 87 -17.78 12.08 16.74
C PHE A 87 -17.28 13.03 17.82
N ASP A 88 -18.21 13.56 18.60
CA ASP A 88 -18.00 14.32 19.83
C ASP A 88 -17.72 13.39 21.02
N GLY A 89 -16.77 12.48 20.83
CA GLY A 89 -16.24 11.60 21.87
C GLY A 89 -16.35 10.10 21.56
N PRO A 90 -15.68 9.26 22.38
CA PRO A 90 -15.57 7.82 22.10
C PRO A 90 -16.90 7.07 22.14
N ALA A 91 -17.84 7.48 23.00
CA ALA A 91 -19.12 6.80 23.15
C ALA A 91 -19.94 6.77 21.86
N ARG A 92 -19.96 7.89 21.13
CA ARG A 92 -20.67 8.05 19.85
C ARG A 92 -20.03 7.22 18.73
N LEU A 93 -18.69 7.14 18.72
CA LEU A 93 -17.99 6.23 17.82
C LEU A 93 -18.38 4.77 18.10
N VAL A 94 -18.37 4.34 19.36
CA VAL A 94 -18.72 2.96 19.73
C VAL A 94 -20.16 2.65 19.34
N GLU A 95 -21.09 3.57 19.56
CA GLU A 95 -22.49 3.44 19.11
C GLU A 95 -22.56 3.27 17.59
N HIS A 96 -21.83 4.10 16.84
CA HIS A 96 -21.76 4.01 15.38
C HIS A 96 -21.18 2.67 14.90
N ILE A 97 -20.09 2.20 15.51
CA ILE A 97 -19.48 0.90 15.16
C ILE A 97 -20.46 -0.24 15.43
N ARG A 98 -21.17 -0.22 16.57
CA ARG A 98 -22.17 -1.25 16.91
C ARG A 98 -23.34 -1.29 15.92
N LYS A 99 -23.78 -0.13 15.41
CA LYS A 99 -24.81 -0.04 14.36
C LYS A 99 -24.31 -0.55 13.00
N ASN A 100 -23.00 -0.60 12.78
CA ASN A 100 -22.35 -0.97 11.53
C ASN A 100 -21.56 -2.29 11.68
N ASN A 101 -22.24 -3.36 12.09
CA ASN A 101 -21.63 -4.65 12.45
C ASN A 101 -21.56 -5.68 11.31
N ALA A 102 -21.67 -5.25 10.04
CA ALA A 102 -21.59 -6.15 8.90
C ALA A 102 -20.21 -6.86 8.85
N ALA A 103 -20.23 -8.19 8.88
CA ALA A 103 -19.04 -9.03 8.78
C ALA A 103 -18.59 -9.14 7.31
N ILE A 104 -17.90 -8.10 6.82
CA ILE A 104 -17.45 -8.02 5.43
C ILE A 104 -16.10 -8.73 5.22
N LEU A 105 -15.22 -8.71 6.22
CA LEU A 105 -13.90 -9.32 6.15
C LEU A 105 -13.92 -10.72 6.76
N SER A 106 -13.31 -11.70 6.08
CA SER A 106 -13.10 -13.03 6.63
C SER A 106 -12.01 -13.03 7.70
N ALA A 107 -11.94 -14.07 8.53
CA ALA A 107 -10.86 -14.24 9.51
C ALA A 107 -9.46 -14.24 8.85
N ASN A 108 -9.36 -14.80 7.64
CA ASN A 108 -8.13 -14.81 6.86
C ASN A 108 -7.76 -13.39 6.37
N ASP A 109 -8.74 -12.58 5.95
CA ASP A 109 -8.48 -11.18 5.58
C ASP A 109 -7.99 -10.39 6.78
N ILE A 110 -8.58 -10.59 7.96
CA ILE A 110 -8.15 -9.94 9.20
C ILE A 110 -6.72 -10.33 9.58
N ASP A 111 -6.37 -11.61 9.48
CA ASP A 111 -5.01 -12.08 9.73
C ASP A 111 -4.02 -11.51 8.72
N ASN A 112 -4.36 -11.49 7.42
CA ASN A 112 -3.55 -10.87 6.38
C ASN A 112 -3.32 -9.38 6.64
N ILE A 113 -4.37 -8.62 6.94
CA ILE A 113 -4.27 -7.19 7.29
C ILE A 113 -3.35 -7.02 8.51
N THR A 114 -3.55 -7.82 9.54
CA THR A 114 -2.76 -7.75 10.78
C THR A 114 -1.29 -8.04 10.52
N ARG A 115 -0.98 -9.08 9.75
CA ARG A 115 0.40 -9.42 9.34
C ARG A 115 1.05 -8.29 8.54
N LEU A 116 0.31 -7.63 7.67
CA LEU A 116 0.83 -6.49 6.91
C LEU A 116 1.19 -5.30 7.82
N PHE A 117 0.40 -5.06 8.88
CA PHE A 117 0.70 -4.03 9.88
C PHE A 117 1.88 -4.39 10.78
N VAL A 118 1.95 -5.64 11.25
CA VAL A 118 3.03 -6.13 12.13
C VAL A 118 4.35 -6.25 11.36
N TYR A 119 4.29 -6.63 10.08
CA TYR A 119 5.45 -6.81 9.22
C TYR A 119 5.38 -5.95 7.95
N PRO A 120 5.60 -4.62 8.02
CA PRO A 120 5.50 -3.73 6.86
C PRO A 120 6.43 -4.08 5.69
N ARG A 121 7.48 -4.86 5.95
CA ARG A 121 8.39 -5.37 4.91
C ARG A 121 7.77 -6.47 4.07
N VAL A 122 6.92 -7.30 4.68
CA VAL A 122 6.11 -8.30 3.99
C VAL A 122 5.16 -7.59 3.03
N ALA A 123 4.54 -6.48 3.44
CA ALA A 123 3.70 -5.68 2.57
C ALA A 123 4.44 -5.11 1.34
N LYS A 124 5.72 -4.75 1.49
CA LYS A 124 6.57 -4.28 0.38
C LYS A 124 6.90 -5.38 -0.64
N ALA A 125 6.97 -6.64 -0.21
CA ALA A 125 7.20 -7.77 -1.10
C ALA A 125 5.97 -8.10 -1.97
N TYR A 126 4.76 -7.71 -1.52
CA TYR A 126 3.50 -7.92 -2.24
C TYR A 126 3.11 -6.78 -3.20
N LEU A 127 3.83 -5.67 -3.22
CA LEU A 127 3.57 -4.53 -4.11
C LEU A 127 3.91 -4.88 -5.57
N ASN A 128 2.92 -5.37 -6.33
CA ASN A 128 3.02 -5.50 -7.77
C ASN A 128 2.83 -4.14 -8.47
N ARG A 129 3.59 -3.92 -9.55
CA ARG A 129 3.70 -2.62 -10.28
C ARG A 129 2.35 -2.10 -10.79
N GLU A 130 2.17 -0.80 -10.55
CA GLU A 130 1.14 0.14 -11.05
C GLU A 130 -0.33 -0.32 -11.04
N VAL A 131 -1.02 0.01 -9.95
CA VAL A 131 -2.48 0.04 -9.89
C VAL A 131 -2.97 1.37 -10.49
N LYS A 132 -3.69 1.31 -11.61
CA LYS A 132 -4.50 2.44 -12.09
C LYS A 132 -5.65 2.65 -11.10
N VAL A 133 -5.68 3.82 -10.47
CA VAL A 133 -6.73 4.25 -9.55
C VAL A 133 -7.93 4.69 -10.39
N MET A 134 -9.13 4.16 -10.14
CA MET A 134 -10.36 4.79 -10.62
C MET A 134 -10.55 6.11 -9.87
N ASP A 135 -10.69 7.21 -10.60
CA ASP A 135 -10.86 8.55 -10.04
C ASP A 135 -12.12 8.62 -9.15
N VAL A 136 -12.00 9.35 -8.05
CA VAL A 136 -12.95 9.44 -6.93
C VAL A 136 -14.25 10.19 -7.29
N GLU A 137 -14.53 10.46 -8.57
CA GLU A 137 -15.60 11.36 -9.01
C GLU A 137 -16.79 10.73 -9.75
N GLU A 138 -16.91 9.41 -9.85
CA GLU A 138 -18.14 8.80 -10.38
C GLU A 138 -19.04 8.25 -9.24
N LYS A 139 -20.07 9.04 -8.92
CA LYS A 139 -21.19 8.57 -8.11
C LYS A 139 -21.95 7.47 -8.87
N PRO A 140 -22.36 6.36 -8.22
CA PRO A 140 -23.24 5.40 -8.87
C PRO A 140 -24.59 6.05 -9.16
N GLY A 141 -24.88 6.21 -10.46
CA GLY A 141 -26.20 6.58 -10.94
C GLY A 141 -27.22 5.49 -10.58
N ARG A 142 -28.45 5.92 -10.25
CA ARG A 142 -29.60 5.05 -10.01
C ARG A 142 -29.74 4.02 -11.12
N VAL A 143 -29.79 2.74 -10.74
CA VAL A 143 -30.37 1.69 -11.59
C VAL A 143 -31.84 1.54 -11.22
N ALA A 144 -32.71 1.84 -12.18
CA ALA A 144 -34.13 1.52 -12.12
C ALA A 144 -34.35 0.08 -12.61
N GLU A 145 -35.27 -0.63 -11.95
CA GLU A 145 -35.81 -1.92 -12.40
C GLU A 145 -36.53 -1.76 -13.74
N VAL A 146 -36.33 -2.70 -14.68
CA VAL A 146 -37.39 -3.21 -15.57
C VAL A 146 -37.07 -4.67 -15.94
N GLU A 147 -38.05 -5.53 -15.69
CA GLU A 147 -38.14 -6.93 -16.13
C GLU A 147 -38.61 -7.09 -17.59
N THR A 148 -38.13 -8.17 -18.21
CA THR A 148 -38.78 -9.04 -19.23
C THR A 148 -39.07 -8.55 -20.66
N SER A 149 -38.58 -9.31 -21.66
CA SER A 149 -39.37 -10.31 -22.41
C SER A 149 -38.58 -10.94 -23.60
N TYR A 150 -38.87 -12.21 -23.90
CA TYR A 150 -38.30 -13.06 -24.97
C TYR A 150 -38.91 -12.69 -26.36
N GLN A 151 -38.35 -12.94 -27.56
CA GLN A 151 -37.85 -14.19 -28.17
C GLN A 151 -37.13 -13.95 -29.55
N THR A 152 -36.22 -14.89 -29.85
CA THR A 152 -35.86 -15.55 -31.14
C THR A 152 -35.19 -14.83 -32.31
N GLY A 153 -34.06 -15.43 -32.76
CA GLY A 153 -33.48 -15.28 -34.10
C GLY A 153 -32.06 -15.86 -34.20
N ASP A 154 -31.95 -17.16 -34.50
CA ASP A 154 -30.71 -17.95 -34.63
C ASP A 154 -29.86 -17.50 -35.84
N ASN A 155 -28.60 -17.06 -35.60
CA ASN A 155 -27.47 -17.05 -36.54
C ASN A 155 -26.17 -16.45 -35.96
N ASN A 156 -25.82 -16.70 -34.69
CA ASN A 156 -24.54 -16.21 -34.15
C ASN A 156 -23.97 -17.05 -32.99
N GLN A 157 -23.76 -18.36 -33.22
CA GLN A 157 -23.03 -19.18 -32.24
C GLN A 157 -21.52 -18.93 -32.33
N PRO A 158 -20.84 -18.63 -31.20
CA PRO A 158 -19.40 -18.41 -31.19
C PRO A 158 -18.64 -19.69 -31.56
N ARG A 159 -17.68 -19.59 -32.48
CA ARG A 159 -16.85 -20.74 -32.87
C ARG A 159 -15.71 -20.93 -31.88
N VAL A 160 -15.70 -22.08 -31.19
CA VAL A 160 -14.67 -22.44 -30.21
C VAL A 160 -13.65 -23.40 -30.84
N ARG A 161 -12.36 -23.15 -30.64
CA ARG A 161 -11.24 -24.00 -31.08
C ARG A 161 -10.26 -24.22 -29.95
N GLU A 162 -9.82 -25.45 -29.76
CA GLU A 162 -8.77 -25.79 -28.80
C GLU A 162 -7.40 -25.80 -29.48
N GLY A 163 -6.37 -25.32 -28.79
CA GLY A 163 -4.99 -25.27 -29.28
C GLY A 163 -3.97 -25.57 -28.20
N LYS A 164 -2.73 -25.87 -28.61
CA LYS A 164 -1.57 -25.99 -27.70
C LYS A 164 -0.47 -25.03 -28.15
N THR A 165 0.13 -24.34 -27.20
CA THR A 165 1.33 -23.54 -27.44
C THR A 165 2.54 -24.43 -27.69
N ARG A 166 3.63 -23.85 -28.21
CA ARG A 166 4.92 -24.54 -28.42
C ARG A 166 5.48 -25.20 -27.14
N ASN A 167 5.08 -24.70 -25.96
CA ASN A 167 5.50 -25.21 -24.65
C ASN A 167 4.50 -26.22 -24.06
N GLY A 168 3.56 -26.74 -24.86
CA GLY A 168 2.58 -27.76 -24.46
C GLY A 168 1.33 -27.23 -23.76
N ARG A 169 1.29 -25.94 -23.39
CA ARG A 169 0.16 -25.33 -22.66
C ARG A 169 -1.10 -25.26 -23.53
N LYS A 170 -2.21 -25.82 -23.04
CA LYS A 170 -3.52 -25.81 -23.71
C LYS A 170 -4.19 -24.44 -23.59
N PHE A 171 -4.82 -23.98 -24.67
CA PHE A 171 -5.65 -22.78 -24.70
C PHE A 171 -6.91 -23.02 -25.53
N ILE A 172 -7.96 -22.28 -25.20
CA ILE A 172 -9.22 -22.25 -25.94
C ILE A 172 -9.30 -20.90 -26.62
N LYS A 173 -9.57 -20.91 -27.92
CA LYS A 173 -9.74 -19.73 -28.78
C LYS A 173 -11.19 -19.66 -29.26
N ILE A 174 -11.77 -18.47 -29.23
CA ILE A 174 -13.19 -18.22 -29.47
C ILE A 174 -13.30 -17.08 -30.47
N THR A 175 -14.01 -17.30 -31.57
CA THR A 175 -14.34 -16.27 -32.55
C THR A 175 -15.79 -15.85 -32.35
N GLY A 176 -16.02 -14.58 -32.01
CA GLY A 176 -17.34 -14.04 -31.67
C GLY A 176 -17.26 -12.71 -30.91
N GLU A 177 -18.34 -12.33 -30.24
CA GLU A 177 -18.36 -11.15 -29.37
C GLU A 177 -17.72 -11.44 -28.00
N TYR A 178 -17.26 -10.38 -27.31
CA TYR A 178 -16.61 -10.52 -25.99
C TYR A 178 -17.53 -11.25 -24.98
N GLN A 179 -18.82 -10.89 -24.98
CA GLN A 179 -19.82 -11.42 -24.07
C GLN A 179 -20.07 -12.92 -24.32
N GLN A 180 -20.09 -13.33 -25.59
CA GLN A 180 -20.16 -14.74 -25.99
C GLN A 180 -18.90 -15.52 -25.58
N ALA A 181 -17.73 -14.90 -25.66
CA ALA A 181 -16.47 -15.53 -25.24
C ALA A 181 -16.36 -15.68 -23.71
N GLU A 182 -16.95 -14.75 -22.96
CA GLU A 182 -17.06 -14.83 -21.50
C GLU A 182 -18.04 -15.93 -21.05
N GLU A 183 -19.20 -16.06 -21.70
CA GLU A 183 -20.15 -17.16 -21.44
C GLU A 183 -19.52 -18.53 -21.69
N VAL A 184 -18.77 -18.68 -22.78
CA VAL A 184 -18.02 -19.91 -23.06
C VAL A 184 -17.02 -20.17 -21.95
N ARG A 185 -16.23 -19.17 -21.54
CA ARG A 185 -15.26 -19.30 -20.43
C ARG A 185 -15.94 -19.72 -19.12
N GLN A 186 -17.11 -19.15 -18.82
CA GLN A 186 -17.86 -19.45 -17.60
C GLN A 186 -18.30 -20.92 -17.56
N LYS A 187 -18.73 -21.49 -18.69
CA LYS A 187 -19.06 -22.92 -18.79
C LYS A 187 -17.87 -23.84 -18.42
N TYR A 188 -16.63 -23.44 -18.71
CA TYR A 188 -15.45 -24.22 -18.29
C TYR A 188 -15.20 -24.11 -16.78
N LEU A 189 -15.44 -22.94 -16.18
CA LEU A 189 -15.38 -22.76 -14.72
C LEU A 189 -16.47 -23.57 -14.01
N ASP A 190 -17.68 -23.55 -14.53
CA ASP A 190 -18.84 -24.27 -13.97
C ASP A 190 -18.67 -25.79 -14.06
N ASN A 191 -17.96 -26.27 -15.10
CA ASN A 191 -17.54 -27.67 -15.25
C ASN A 191 -16.30 -28.02 -14.39
N GLY A 192 -15.83 -27.11 -13.54
CA GLY A 192 -14.73 -27.35 -12.59
C GLY A 192 -13.32 -27.25 -13.17
N ILE A 193 -13.17 -26.75 -14.41
CA ILE A 193 -11.88 -26.60 -15.08
C ILE A 193 -11.29 -25.24 -14.73
N LYS A 194 -10.06 -25.21 -14.19
CA LYS A 194 -9.35 -23.96 -13.90
C LYS A 194 -8.87 -23.31 -15.18
N VAL A 195 -9.38 -22.10 -15.44
CA VAL A 195 -9.08 -21.33 -16.66
C VAL A 195 -8.59 -19.92 -16.34
N GLY A 196 -7.60 -19.46 -17.10
CA GLY A 196 -7.02 -18.12 -16.97
C GLY A 196 -7.95 -17.00 -17.45
N LEU A 197 -7.45 -15.76 -17.42
CA LEU A 197 -8.20 -14.59 -17.91
C LEU A 197 -8.45 -14.66 -19.42
N LEU A 198 -9.62 -14.15 -19.83
CA LEU A 198 -9.96 -13.97 -21.24
C LEU A 198 -9.07 -12.88 -21.85
N SER A 199 -8.37 -13.20 -22.94
CA SER A 199 -7.44 -12.32 -23.65
C SER A 199 -7.91 -12.11 -25.08
N LYS A 200 -7.83 -10.89 -25.60
CA LYS A 200 -8.13 -10.59 -27.02
C LYS A 200 -6.91 -10.93 -27.88
N ASP A 201 -7.13 -11.60 -29.00
CA ASP A 201 -6.07 -11.81 -30.00
C ASP A 201 -5.69 -10.45 -30.63
N LYS A 202 -4.40 -10.18 -30.74
CA LYS A 202 -3.90 -8.91 -31.28
C LYS A 202 -3.92 -8.89 -32.81
N SER A 203 -4.05 -10.04 -33.46
CA SER A 203 -3.92 -10.18 -34.91
C SER A 203 -5.25 -10.19 -35.65
N ASN A 204 -6.36 -10.56 -35.00
CA ASN A 204 -7.68 -10.62 -35.61
C ASN A 204 -8.72 -9.95 -34.70
N GLU A 205 -9.46 -8.98 -35.24
CA GLU A 205 -10.62 -8.41 -34.55
C GLU A 205 -11.75 -9.44 -34.44
N GLY A 206 -12.27 -9.63 -33.23
CA GLY A 206 -13.34 -10.61 -32.94
C GLY A 206 -12.85 -11.99 -32.48
N GLU A 207 -11.56 -12.14 -32.14
CA GLU A 207 -11.01 -13.39 -31.58
C GLU A 207 -10.51 -13.21 -30.14
N TYR A 208 -10.88 -14.14 -29.27
CA TYR A 208 -10.51 -14.18 -27.85
C TYR A 208 -9.92 -15.53 -27.49
N TYR A 209 -9.13 -15.62 -26.43
CA TYR A 209 -8.60 -16.89 -25.93
C TYR A 209 -8.37 -16.89 -24.42
N PHE A 210 -8.35 -18.06 -23.81
CA PHE A 210 -7.91 -18.26 -22.42
C PHE A 210 -7.15 -19.59 -22.27
N PHE A 211 -6.26 -19.67 -21.27
CA PHE A 211 -5.46 -20.88 -21.01
C PHE A 211 -6.15 -21.81 -20.00
N ILE A 212 -5.96 -23.13 -20.16
CA ILE A 212 -6.33 -24.12 -19.15
C ILE A 212 -5.14 -24.30 -18.19
N GLU A 213 -5.38 -24.19 -16.88
CA GLU A 213 -4.33 -24.10 -15.85
C GLU A 213 -3.87 -25.47 -15.29
N GLU A 214 -4.15 -26.57 -15.98
CA GLU A 214 -3.93 -27.93 -15.44
C GLU A 214 -2.46 -28.43 -15.45
N ASP A 215 -1.51 -27.76 -16.13
CA ASP A 215 -0.12 -28.28 -16.26
C ASP A 215 0.98 -27.24 -15.89
N LEU A 216 1.08 -26.83 -14.62
CA LEU A 216 2.25 -26.08 -14.14
C LEU A 216 2.85 -26.68 -12.85
N PRO A 217 4.07 -27.28 -12.87
CA PRO A 217 4.82 -27.60 -11.67
C PRO A 217 5.52 -26.34 -11.14
N VAL A 218 4.78 -25.56 -10.37
CA VAL A 218 5.19 -24.26 -9.80
C VAL A 218 6.15 -24.40 -8.61
N GLN A 219 6.24 -25.58 -7.99
CA GLN A 219 6.87 -25.74 -6.68
C GLN A 219 8.42 -25.81 -6.71
N GLU A 220 9.04 -26.34 -7.76
CA GLU A 220 10.51 -26.51 -7.80
C GLU A 220 11.28 -25.24 -8.19
N LYS A 221 10.66 -24.32 -8.93
CA LYS A 221 11.31 -23.06 -9.34
C LYS A 221 11.29 -22.03 -8.22
N LEU A 222 10.19 -21.98 -7.45
CA LEU A 222 10.04 -21.13 -6.28
C LEU A 222 11.01 -21.49 -5.14
N ALA A 223 11.27 -22.79 -4.92
CA ALA A 223 12.17 -23.24 -3.86
C ALA A 223 13.64 -22.81 -4.10
N LYS A 224 14.10 -22.78 -5.36
CA LYS A 224 15.47 -22.39 -5.69
C LYS A 224 15.70 -20.87 -5.64
N GLU A 225 14.69 -20.07 -5.99
CA GLU A 225 14.75 -18.60 -5.85
C GLU A 225 14.62 -18.15 -4.38
N GLN A 226 13.80 -18.83 -3.57
CA GLN A 226 13.62 -18.50 -2.15
C GLN A 226 14.88 -18.72 -1.29
N VAL A 227 15.71 -19.72 -1.59
CA VAL A 227 16.95 -19.97 -0.84
C VAL A 227 18.04 -18.93 -1.16
N ALA A 228 18.04 -18.37 -2.37
CA ALA A 228 18.96 -17.29 -2.76
C ALA A 228 18.55 -15.95 -2.12
N VAL A 229 17.26 -15.64 -2.12
CA VAL A 229 16.70 -14.39 -1.56
C VAL A 229 16.72 -14.39 -0.02
N ALA A 230 16.46 -15.52 0.63
CA ALA A 230 16.53 -15.63 2.10
C ALA A 230 17.94 -15.39 2.66
N LYS A 231 19.01 -15.64 1.88
CA LYS A 231 20.39 -15.34 2.28
C LYS A 231 20.71 -13.83 2.23
N GLU A 232 20.03 -13.07 1.38
CA GLU A 232 20.20 -11.60 1.33
C GLU A 232 19.33 -10.87 2.37
N GLU A 233 18.12 -11.36 2.66
CA GLU A 233 17.15 -10.64 3.50
C GLU A 233 17.44 -10.71 5.01
N VAL A 234 18.17 -11.72 5.51
CA VAL A 234 18.58 -11.77 6.94
C VAL A 234 19.49 -10.60 7.32
N LYS A 235 20.18 -9.96 6.37
CA LYS A 235 21.01 -8.76 6.63
C LYS A 235 20.21 -7.47 6.82
N ALA A 236 18.99 -7.36 6.28
CA ALA A 236 18.25 -6.09 6.29
C ALA A 236 17.43 -5.86 7.58
N GLY A 237 17.22 -6.88 8.41
CA GLY A 237 16.42 -6.88 9.66
C GLY A 237 16.86 -5.89 10.75
N LYS A 238 18.07 -5.35 10.64
CA LYS A 238 18.69 -4.45 11.61
C LYS A 238 19.12 -3.18 10.85
N ARG A 239 18.30 -2.13 10.78
CA ARG A 239 18.78 -0.77 10.40
C ARG A 239 18.29 0.26 11.41
N LYS A 240 19.16 1.19 11.82
CA LYS A 240 18.79 2.29 12.73
C LYS A 240 17.87 3.29 12.02
N ASP A 241 17.03 3.97 12.79
CA ASP A 241 16.18 5.04 12.27
C ASP A 241 17.03 6.23 11.77
N ARG A 242 16.51 6.97 10.78
CA ARG A 242 17.22 8.09 10.16
C ARG A 242 17.54 9.19 11.17
N GLU A 243 16.63 9.51 12.09
CA GLU A 243 16.86 10.54 13.11
C GLU A 243 17.96 10.11 14.09
N GLN A 244 17.98 8.82 14.44
CA GLN A 244 19.01 8.24 15.28
C GLN A 244 20.39 8.30 14.61
N LEU A 245 20.49 7.95 13.32
CA LEU A 245 21.74 8.04 12.56
C LEU A 245 22.25 9.49 12.49
N ILE A 246 21.37 10.46 12.22
CA ILE A 246 21.74 11.89 12.20
C ILE A 246 22.31 12.31 13.54
N LYS A 247 21.68 11.90 14.64
CA LYS A 247 22.13 12.24 15.99
C LYS A 247 23.51 11.65 16.27
N GLU A 248 23.69 10.34 16.06
CA GLU A 248 24.95 9.64 16.33
C GLU A 248 26.09 10.12 15.42
N LEU A 249 25.82 10.42 14.14
CA LEU A 249 26.80 11.00 13.23
C LEU A 249 27.21 12.42 13.64
N LYS A 250 26.28 13.25 14.12
CA LYS A 250 26.60 14.59 14.66
C LYS A 250 27.47 14.50 15.91
N GLU A 251 27.14 13.58 16.82
CA GLU A 251 27.90 13.35 18.05
C GLU A 251 29.33 12.87 17.73
N PHE A 252 29.47 11.87 16.86
CA PHE A 252 30.78 11.38 16.41
C PHE A 252 31.60 12.50 15.74
N ARG A 253 30.97 13.25 14.84
CA ARG A 253 31.60 14.38 14.15
C ARG A 253 32.14 15.42 15.13
N LEU A 254 31.34 15.78 16.13
CA LEU A 254 31.73 16.74 17.16
C LEU A 254 32.87 16.22 18.04
N MET A 255 32.80 14.96 18.44
CA MET A 255 33.83 14.31 19.26
C MET A 255 35.18 14.29 18.53
N LYS A 256 35.22 13.82 17.28
CA LYS A 256 36.46 13.78 16.50
C LYS A 256 37.04 15.15 16.18
N ALA A 257 36.19 16.13 15.92
CA ALA A 257 36.62 17.51 15.71
C ALA A 257 37.33 18.09 16.95
N ARG A 258 36.83 17.76 18.14
CA ARG A 258 37.45 18.16 19.42
C ARG A 258 38.79 17.46 19.64
N GLU A 259 38.87 16.15 19.38
CA GLU A 259 40.12 15.38 19.49
C GLU A 259 41.23 15.94 18.59
N GLU A 260 40.86 16.40 17.39
CA GLU A 260 41.82 16.91 16.40
C GLU A 260 42.00 18.43 16.44
N ASN A 261 41.28 19.12 17.32
CA ASN A 261 41.25 20.58 17.42
C ASN A 261 40.97 21.28 16.07
N ILE A 262 40.00 20.76 15.32
CA ILE A 262 39.54 21.32 14.04
C ILE A 262 38.03 21.56 14.06
N ALA A 263 37.51 22.30 13.07
CA ALA A 263 36.08 22.53 12.95
C ALA A 263 35.32 21.25 12.54
N ALA A 264 34.12 21.04 13.11
CA ALA A 264 33.35 19.80 12.90
C ALA A 264 33.06 19.45 11.44
N TYR A 265 32.81 20.45 10.60
CA TYR A 265 32.55 20.23 9.18
C TYR A 265 33.78 19.73 8.40
N MET A 266 35.00 19.88 8.95
CA MET A 266 36.24 19.36 8.36
C MET A 266 36.39 17.84 8.52
N ILE A 267 35.69 17.23 9.49
CA ILE A 267 35.61 15.76 9.63
C ILE A 267 34.73 15.22 8.48
N PHE A 268 33.49 15.71 8.40
CA PHE A 268 32.64 15.62 7.21
C PHE A 268 31.52 16.65 7.21
N ASN A 269 31.14 17.16 6.05
CA ASN A 269 30.10 18.18 5.91
C ASN A 269 28.67 17.57 5.93
N ASN A 270 27.63 18.40 5.84
CA ASN A 270 26.25 17.92 5.89
C ASN A 270 25.86 17.11 4.64
N GLU A 271 26.39 17.44 3.46
CA GLU A 271 26.14 16.67 2.24
C GLU A 271 26.75 15.27 2.35
N GLU A 272 27.96 15.17 2.91
CA GLU A 272 28.65 13.91 3.18
C GLU A 272 27.90 13.08 4.25
N MET A 273 27.34 13.73 5.28
CA MET A 273 26.48 13.06 6.27
C MET A 273 25.22 12.46 5.63
N GLU A 274 24.54 13.21 4.75
CA GLU A 274 23.38 12.72 4.02
C GLU A 274 23.76 11.59 3.05
N ALA A 275 24.92 11.69 2.41
CA ALA A 275 25.45 10.63 1.55
C ALA A 275 25.74 9.34 2.33
N LEU A 276 26.29 9.43 3.55
CA LEU A 276 26.48 8.28 4.45
C LEU A 276 25.15 7.62 4.83
N ILE A 277 24.16 8.42 5.22
CA ILE A 277 22.83 7.93 5.63
C ILE A 277 22.14 7.24 4.45
N SER A 278 22.22 7.84 3.26
CA SER A 278 21.64 7.29 2.04
C SER A 278 22.32 5.99 1.60
N ALA A 279 23.66 5.94 1.69
CA ALA A 279 24.43 4.77 1.28
C ALA A 279 24.36 3.61 2.28
N TYR A 280 24.17 3.86 3.57
CA TYR A 280 24.18 2.87 4.66
C TYR A 280 25.38 1.90 4.55
N PRO A 281 26.63 2.40 4.61
CA PRO A 281 27.81 1.58 4.36
C PRO A 281 28.02 0.53 5.47
N ALA A 282 28.29 -0.72 5.07
CA ALA A 282 28.54 -1.84 5.98
C ALA A 282 30.02 -2.24 6.07
N ASN A 283 30.89 -1.68 5.22
CA ASN A 283 32.33 -1.94 5.20
C ASN A 283 33.08 -0.74 4.58
N GLU A 284 34.41 -0.73 4.71
CA GLU A 284 35.27 0.34 4.18
C GLU A 284 35.17 0.48 2.65
N GLY A 285 34.99 -0.62 1.92
CA GLY A 285 34.84 -0.61 0.46
C GLY A 285 33.56 0.11 0.00
N GLU A 286 32.47 -0.01 0.76
CA GLU A 286 31.25 0.77 0.55
C GLU A 286 31.41 2.21 0.99
N LEU A 287 32.15 2.46 2.09
CA LEU A 287 32.44 3.81 2.57
C LEU A 287 33.25 4.61 1.54
N LEU A 288 34.20 3.97 0.85
CA LEU A 288 34.98 4.57 -0.25
C LEU A 288 34.13 4.99 -1.46
N LYS A 289 32.94 4.41 -1.62
CA LYS A 289 32.00 4.77 -2.70
C LYS A 289 31.11 5.95 -2.31
N VAL A 290 31.10 6.37 -1.05
CA VAL A 290 30.31 7.50 -0.58
C VAL A 290 30.95 8.80 -1.06
N LYS A 291 30.16 9.64 -1.73
CA LYS A 291 30.61 10.95 -2.23
C LYS A 291 31.20 11.78 -1.08
N GLY A 292 32.50 12.09 -1.18
CA GLY A 292 33.25 12.85 -0.16
C GLY A 292 34.05 12.01 0.84
N PHE A 293 33.90 10.68 0.85
CA PHE A 293 34.71 9.76 1.66
C PHE A 293 35.82 9.10 0.83
N GLY A 294 36.93 9.83 0.65
CA GLY A 294 38.14 9.28 0.03
C GLY A 294 38.99 8.45 1.00
N LYS A 295 40.03 7.77 0.46
CA LYS A 295 40.94 6.87 1.22
C LYS A 295 41.38 7.43 2.58
N LYS A 296 41.88 8.67 2.60
CA LYS A 296 42.34 9.32 3.84
C LYS A 296 41.26 9.44 4.92
N LYS A 297 40.01 9.74 4.55
CA LYS A 297 38.89 9.85 5.51
C LYS A 297 38.42 8.48 5.97
N VAL A 298 38.43 7.49 5.08
CA VAL A 298 38.09 6.10 5.41
C VAL A 298 39.12 5.52 6.38
N GLU A 299 40.40 5.70 6.12
CA GLU A 299 41.49 5.27 7.02
C GLU A 299 41.38 5.92 8.41
N LYS A 300 41.01 7.21 8.46
CA LYS A 300 41.01 7.99 9.71
C LYS A 300 39.72 7.87 10.53
N TYR A 301 38.57 7.80 9.86
CA TYR A 301 37.25 7.87 10.51
C TYR A 301 36.36 6.67 10.19
N GLY A 302 36.75 5.81 9.25
CA GLY A 302 35.87 4.80 8.68
C GLY A 302 35.37 3.80 9.70
N GLU A 303 36.25 3.29 10.56
CA GLU A 303 35.85 2.36 11.63
C GLU A 303 34.79 2.99 12.56
N GLY A 304 35.01 4.23 13.00
CA GLY A 304 34.09 4.93 13.89
C GLY A 304 32.74 5.24 13.23
N VAL A 305 32.76 5.60 11.95
CA VAL A 305 31.54 5.83 11.16
C VAL A 305 30.78 4.52 10.96
N LEU A 306 31.45 3.43 10.59
CA LEU A 306 30.82 2.12 10.36
C LEU A 306 30.16 1.56 11.63
N ARG A 307 30.76 1.78 12.82
CA ARG A 307 30.16 1.40 14.11
C ARG A 307 28.82 2.09 14.37
N ILE A 308 28.56 3.27 13.81
CA ILE A 308 27.28 3.96 13.93
C ILE A 308 26.18 3.21 13.16
N PHE A 309 26.52 2.56 12.05
CA PHE A 309 25.56 1.79 11.24
C PHE A 309 25.38 0.35 11.74
N ASP A 310 26.29 -0.15 12.58
CA ASP A 310 26.14 -1.43 13.27
C ASP A 310 25.18 -1.33 14.46
N ILE A 311 24.32 -2.33 14.59
CA ILE A 311 23.25 -2.42 15.59
C ILE A 311 23.64 -3.33 16.75
N ASN A 312 24.75 -4.07 16.62
CA ASN A 312 25.26 -4.93 17.68
C ASN A 312 26.43 -4.28 18.45
N SER A 313 26.85 -3.06 18.08
CA SER A 313 27.89 -2.32 18.79
C SER A 313 27.37 -1.88 20.16
N LYS A 314 27.66 -2.66 21.20
CA LYS A 314 27.41 -2.28 22.60
C LYS A 314 28.26 -1.05 22.94
N LYS A 315 27.65 -0.08 23.62
CA LYS A 315 28.39 0.92 24.40
C LYS A 315 29.16 0.24 25.53
#